data_AF-A0A7X6VLW6-F1
#
_entry.id   AF-A0A7X6VLW6-F1
#
_cell.length_a   1.000
_cell.length_b   1.000
_cell.length_c   1.000
_cell.angle_alpha   90.00
_cell.angle_beta   90.00
_cell.angle_gamma   90.00
#
_symmetry.space_group_name_H-M   'P 1'
#
loop_
_entity.id
_entity.type
_entity.pdbx_description
1 polymer ?
#
loop_
_entity_poly.entity_id
_entity_poly.type
_entity_poly.pdbx_seq_one_letter_code
_entity_poly.pdbx_strand_id
1 'polypeptide(L)'
;MAKRANDHKETQDKLELNFILDNLPSAQHKTGLAGLVFLLDTMQKRKIYPIPEVLEDGGAWKFRFTRESFHKVFDELYDAETIEIESSTKWSNADPIDT
;
A
#
# COMPACT_ATOMS: atom_id res chain seq x y z
N MET A 1 16.00 35.16 19.48
CA MET A 1 16.46 34.25 18.40
C MET A 1 15.77 32.91 18.62
N ALA A 2 14.74 32.61 17.82
CA ALA A 2 13.98 31.37 17.96
C ALA A 2 14.66 30.26 17.13
N LYS A 3 15.12 29.22 17.80
CA LYS A 3 15.65 28.00 17.21
C LYS A 3 14.49 27.29 16.50
N ARG A 4 14.43 27.38 15.17
CA ARG A 4 13.53 26.55 14.36
C ARG A 4 13.93 25.10 14.58
N ALA A 5 13.03 24.32 15.18
CA ALA A 5 13.18 22.87 15.21
C ALA A 5 13.14 22.39 13.75
N ASN A 6 14.22 21.75 13.32
CA ASN A 6 14.25 21.03 12.06
C ASN A 6 13.27 19.87 12.21
N ASP A 7 12.08 20.03 11.63
CA ASP A 7 11.09 18.98 11.49
C ASP A 7 11.65 18.02 10.43
N HIS A 8 12.49 17.07 10.86
CA HIS A 8 12.88 15.93 10.05
C HIS A 8 11.63 15.07 9.87
N LYS A 9 10.79 15.45 8.91
CA LYS A 9 9.72 14.60 8.41
C LYS A 9 10.41 13.47 7.66
N GLU A 10 10.73 12.39 8.37
CA GLU A 10 11.20 11.16 7.74
C GLU A 10 10.13 10.73 6.74
N THR A 11 10.43 10.88 5.45
CA THR A 11 9.62 10.34 4.37
C THR A 11 9.75 8.82 4.46
N GLN A 12 8.83 8.18 5.18
CA GLN A 12 8.71 6.72 5.13
C GLN A 12 8.20 6.32 3.74
N ASP A 13 9.14 6.16 2.82
CA ASP A 13 8.86 5.79 1.42
C ASP A 13 8.55 4.29 1.26
N LYS A 14 8.84 3.50 2.30
CA LYS A 14 8.67 2.05 2.31
C LYS A 14 7.94 1.58 3.55
N LEU A 15 6.99 0.66 3.35
CA LEU A 15 6.28 -0.05 4.40
C LEU A 15 6.69 -1.52 4.34
N GLU A 16 7.20 -2.06 5.45
CA GLU A 16 7.50 -3.49 5.58
C GLU A 16 6.49 -4.15 6.51
N LEU A 17 5.83 -5.19 6.01
CA LEU A 17 4.93 -6.04 6.79
C LEU A 17 5.59 -7.42 6.96
N ASN A 18 5.65 -7.89 8.19
CA ASN A 18 6.22 -9.19 8.52
C ASN A 18 5.16 -10.02 9.23
N PHE A 19 4.86 -11.19 8.69
CA PHE A 19 3.92 -12.14 9.25
C PHE A 19 4.63 -13.45 9.53
N ILE A 20 4.31 -14.07 10.67
CA ILE A 20 4.73 -15.43 10.99
C ILE A 20 3.45 -16.23 11.11
N LEU A 21 3.27 -17.23 10.25
CA LEU A 21 2.01 -17.96 10.10
C LEU A 21 1.49 -18.54 11.43
N ASP A 22 2.40 -19.02 12.27
CA ASP A 22 2.09 -19.61 13.57
C ASP A 22 1.67 -18.56 14.62
N ASN A 23 2.09 -17.31 14.45
CA ASN A 23 1.74 -16.20 15.34
C ASN A 23 0.43 -15.52 14.96
N LEU A 24 -0.21 -15.91 13.85
CA LEU A 24 -1.48 -15.32 13.44
C LEU A 24 -2.62 -15.81 14.36
N PRO A 25 -3.36 -14.89 15.01
CA PRO A 25 -4.20 -15.23 16.16
C PRO A 25 -5.49 -15.95 15.80
N SER A 26 -5.90 -15.95 14.53
CA SER A 26 -7.10 -16.67 14.10
C SER A 26 -7.00 -17.15 12.65
N ALA A 27 -7.90 -18.06 12.29
CA ALA A 27 -8.06 -18.51 10.91
C ALA A 27 -8.30 -17.33 9.94
N GLN A 28 -9.04 -16.30 10.35
CA GLN A 28 -9.28 -15.11 9.52
C GLN A 28 -7.98 -14.38 9.18
N HIS A 29 -7.02 -14.27 10.10
CA HIS A 29 -5.73 -13.64 9.84
C HIS A 29 -4.89 -14.48 8.86
N LYS A 30 -4.92 -15.82 9.01
CA LYS A 30 -4.25 -16.74 8.08
C LYS A 30 -4.84 -16.65 6.67
N THR A 31 -6.17 -16.61 6.58
CA THR A 31 -6.89 -16.43 5.31
C THR A 31 -6.63 -15.05 4.71
N GLY A 32 -6.53 -13.99 5.53
CA GLY A 32 -6.17 -12.65 5.08
C GLY A 32 -4.77 -12.61 4.44
N LEU A 33 -3.79 -13.27 5.06
CA LEU A 33 -2.45 -13.42 4.50
C LEU A 33 -2.48 -14.21 3.18
N ALA A 34 -3.18 -15.34 3.14
CA ALA A 34 -3.33 -16.14 1.92
C ALA A 34 -4.01 -15.33 0.79
N GLY A 35 -5.01 -14.51 1.14
CA GLY A 35 -5.68 -13.60 0.20
C GLY A 35 -4.74 -12.55 -0.35
N LEU A 36 -3.89 -11.94 0.47
CA LEU A 36 -2.88 -11.00 0.02
C LEU A 36 -1.88 -11.66 -0.94
N VAL A 37 -1.37 -12.84 -0.61
CA VAL A 37 -0.44 -13.59 -1.48
C VAL A 37 -1.10 -13.90 -2.82
N PHE A 38 -2.36 -14.37 -2.80
CA PHE A 38 -3.12 -14.69 -4.01
C PHE A 38 -3.39 -13.44 -4.88
N LEU A 39 -3.71 -12.31 -4.26
CA LEU A 39 -3.90 -11.04 -4.94
C LEU A 39 -2.63 -10.62 -5.68
N LEU A 40 -1.48 -10.65 -5.02
CA LEU A 40 -0.21 -10.26 -5.63
C LEU A 40 0.20 -11.19 -6.78
N ASP A 41 0.00 -12.50 -6.63
CA ASP A 41 0.22 -13.47 -7.71
C ASP A 41 -0.70 -13.20 -8.92
N THR A 42 -1.96 -12.83 -8.65
CA THR A 42 -2.92 -12.47 -9.71
C THR A 42 -2.50 -11.17 -10.42
N MET A 43 -2.11 -10.13 -9.67
CA MET A 43 -1.59 -8.88 -10.23
C MET A 43 -0.38 -9.15 -11.12
N GLN A 44 0.56 -9.98 -10.65
CA GLN A 44 1.74 -10.36 -11.42
C GLN A 44 1.37 -11.08 -12.73
N LYS A 45 0.46 -12.06 -12.68
CA LYS A 45 -0.03 -12.78 -13.88
C LYS A 45 -0.74 -11.85 -14.87
N ARG A 46 -1.49 -10.87 -14.37
CA ARG A 46 -2.17 -9.83 -15.15
C ARG A 46 -1.24 -8.69 -15.59
N LYS A 47 0.05 -8.72 -15.19
CA LYS A 47 1.07 -7.68 -15.46
C LYS A 47 0.67 -6.29 -14.93
N ILE A 48 -0.02 -6.25 -13.79
CA ILE A 48 -0.35 -5.02 -13.07
C ILE A 48 0.84 -4.67 -12.18
N TYR A 49 1.47 -3.52 -12.44
CA TYR A 49 2.68 -3.06 -11.75
C TYR A 49 2.54 -1.60 -11.30
N PRO A 50 3.31 -1.17 -10.28
CA PRO A 50 4.26 -1.95 -9.49
C PRO A 50 3.58 -2.87 -8.46
N ILE A 51 4.20 -4.02 -8.18
CA ILE A 51 3.82 -4.93 -7.08
C ILE A 51 4.84 -4.85 -5.93
N PRO A 52 4.44 -5.14 -4.68
CA PRO A 52 5.36 -5.19 -3.55
C PRO A 52 6.37 -6.33 -3.71
N GLU A 53 7.56 -6.18 -3.11
CA GLU A 53 8.51 -7.29 -3.00
C GLU A 53 7.99 -8.29 -1.97
N VAL A 54 8.06 -9.59 -2.28
CA VAL A 54 7.61 -10.67 -1.40
C VAL A 54 8.76 -11.64 -1.15
N LEU A 55 8.98 -11.97 0.12
CA LEU A 55 9.88 -13.03 0.56
C LEU A 55 9.12 -14.00 1.48
N GLU A 56 9.23 -15.29 1.20
CA GLU A 56 8.71 -16.38 2.03
C GLU A 56 9.88 -17.22 2.54
N ASP A 57 9.89 -17.52 3.83
CA ASP A 57 10.89 -18.37 4.47
C ASP A 57 10.23 -19.18 5.59
N GLY A 58 9.91 -20.45 5.31
CA GLY A 58 9.47 -21.41 6.32
C GLY A 58 8.23 -20.98 7.09
N GLY A 59 7.27 -20.32 6.43
CA GLY A 59 6.06 -19.79 7.07
C GLY A 59 6.19 -18.37 7.64
N ALA A 60 7.37 -17.75 7.54
CA ALA A 60 7.51 -16.30 7.67
C ALA A 60 7.33 -15.63 6.30
N TRP A 61 6.53 -14.56 6.26
CA TRP A 61 6.22 -13.79 5.07
C TRP A 61 6.60 -12.33 5.29
N LYS A 62 7.42 -11.80 4.39
CA LYS A 62 7.81 -10.40 4.38
C LYS A 62 7.35 -9.73 3.09
N PHE A 63 6.63 -8.63 3.25
CA PHE A 63 6.16 -7.78 2.15
C PHE A 63 6.80 -6.40 2.27
N ARG A 64 7.34 -5.88 1.18
CA ARG A 64 7.88 -4.51 1.13
C ARG A 64 7.14 -3.71 0.08
N PHE A 65 6.40 -2.72 0.54
CA PHE A 65 5.63 -1.81 -0.29
C PHE A 65 6.40 -0.52 -0.50
N THR A 66 6.40 -0.01 -1.72
CA THR A 66 6.52 1.42 -2.01
C THR A 66 5.13 2.06 -1.98
N ARG A 67 5.06 3.39 -1.89
CA ARG A 67 3.79 4.13 -2.00
C ARG A 67 2.98 3.73 -3.25
N GLU A 68 3.64 3.65 -4.40
CA GLU A 68 2.98 3.29 -5.66
C GLU A 68 2.46 1.84 -5.65
N SER A 69 3.27 0.88 -5.18
CA SER A 69 2.83 -0.52 -5.10
C SER A 69 1.68 -0.68 -4.12
N PHE A 70 1.67 0.10 -3.03
CA PHE A 70 0.60 0.09 -2.05
C PHE A 70 -0.70 0.60 -2.68
N HIS A 71 -0.64 1.74 -3.38
CA HIS A 71 -1.80 2.25 -4.12
C HIS A 71 -2.32 1.21 -5.13
N LYS A 72 -1.44 0.60 -5.95
CA LYS A 72 -1.87 -0.39 -6.95
C LYS A 72 -2.51 -1.64 -6.36
N VAL A 73 -2.04 -2.11 -5.21
CA VAL A 73 -2.66 -3.23 -4.50
C VAL A 73 -4.08 -2.86 -4.05
N PHE A 74 -4.29 -1.64 -3.57
CA PHE A 74 -5.61 -1.17 -3.16
C PHE A 74 -6.53 -0.90 -4.35
N ASP A 75 -6.02 -0.32 -5.43
CA ASP A 75 -6.77 -0.14 -6.67
C ASP A 75 -7.31 -1.49 -7.17
N GLU A 76 -6.46 -2.52 -7.21
CA GLU A 76 -6.91 -3.87 -7.62
C GLU A 76 -7.85 -4.51 -6.60
N LEU A 77 -7.59 -4.37 -5.28
CA LEU A 77 -8.41 -5.00 -4.25
C LEU A 77 -9.84 -4.44 -4.20
N TYR A 78 -9.99 -3.14 -4.42
CA TYR A 78 -11.27 -2.43 -4.32
C TYR A 78 -11.91 -2.12 -5.67
N ASP A 79 -11.27 -2.53 -6.78
CA ASP A 79 -11.65 -2.12 -8.13
C ASP A 79 -11.74 -0.59 -8.25
N ALA A 80 -10.75 0.09 -7.67
CA ALA A 80 -10.74 1.55 -7.61
C ALA A 80 -10.32 2.14 -8.96
N GLU A 81 -11.00 3.22 -9.34
CA GLU A 81 -10.70 3.99 -10.54
C GLU A 81 -10.47 5.46 -10.21
N THR A 82 -9.64 6.12 -11.02
CA THR A 82 -9.50 7.57 -10.98
C THR A 82 -10.63 8.18 -11.79
N ILE A 83 -11.52 8.91 -11.13
CA ILE A 83 -12.61 9.63 -11.77
C ILE A 83 -12.32 11.13 -11.77
N GLU A 84 -12.44 11.76 -12.93
CA GLU A 84 -12.44 13.21 -13.05
C GLU A 84 -13.88 13.71 -12.90
N ILE A 85 -14.08 14.69 -12.00
CA ILE A 85 -15.38 15.29 -11.75
C ILE A 85 -15.32 16.79 -11.96
N GLU A 86 -16.21 17.32 -12.80
CA GLU A 86 -16.41 18.76 -12.91
C GLU A 86 -17.05 19.28 -11.62
N SER A 87 -16.37 20.22 -10.95
CA SER A 87 -16.88 20.82 -9.73
C SER A 87 -17.32 22.26 -9.98
N SER A 88 -18.59 22.55 -9.68
CA SER A 88 -19.14 23.91 -9.77
C SER A 88 -18.56 24.88 -8.73
N THR A 89 -17.88 24.35 -7.71
CA THR A 89 -17.32 25.13 -6.60
C THR A 89 -15.92 24.61 -6.27
N LYS A 90 -14.95 25.52 -6.08
CA LYS A 90 -13.60 25.14 -5.63
C LYS A 90 -13.69 24.43 -4.27
N TRP A 91 -13.11 23.23 -4.16
CA TRP A 91 -13.13 22.46 -2.92
C TRP A 91 -12.35 23.21 -1.84
N SER A 92 -13.00 23.47 -0.70
CA SER A 92 -12.38 24.06 0.47
C SER A 92 -11.42 23.03 1.09
N ASN A 93 -10.11 23.32 1.10
CA ASN A 93 -9.00 22.56 1.71
C ASN A 93 -8.18 21.59 0.83
N ALA A 94 -8.04 21.82 -0.48
CA ALA A 94 -6.99 21.14 -1.25
C ALA A 94 -6.19 22.14 -2.10
N ASP A 95 -4.85 22.10 -1.97
CA ASP A 95 -3.95 22.79 -2.88
C ASP A 95 -4.03 22.13 -4.27
N PRO A 96 -3.91 22.91 -5.36
CA PRO A 96 -4.01 22.38 -6.73
C PRO A 96 -2.93 21.34 -6.99
N ILE A 97 -3.31 20.24 -7.66
CA ILE A 97 -2.37 19.26 -8.18
C ILE A 97 -1.83 19.85 -9.49
N ASP A 98 -0.61 20.38 -9.48
CA ASP A 98 0.06 20.85 -10.69
C ASP A 98 0.36 19.67 -11.61
N THR A 99 0.01 19.84 -12.89
CA THR A 99 0.25 18.90 -14.00
C THR A 99 1.52 19.23 -14.75
#